data_AF-H5XVI1-F1
#
_entry.id   AF-H5XVI1-F1
#
_cell.length_a   1.000
_cell.length_b   1.000
_cell.length_c   1.000
_cell.angle_alpha   90.00
_cell.angle_beta   90.00
_cell.angle_gamma   90.00
#
_symmetry.space_group_name_H-M   'P 1'
#
loop_
_entity.id
_entity.type
_entity.pdbx_description
1 polymer ?
#
loop_
_entity_poly.entity_id
_entity_poly.type
_entity_poly.pdbx_seq_one_letter_code
_entity_poly.pdbx_strand_id
1 'polypeptide(L)'
;MKKTISAFVNVALDDYDDSMLNHVVELMKETLREQYFEKIFEDTWRVEENRRCLVKDKEGAWVTQSSERIIESKEILEVMTVGITVDVEDAI
;
A
#
# COMPACT_ATOMS: atom_id res chain seq x y z
N MET A 1 15.70 18.61 5.76
CA MET A 1 14.48 18.61 6.61
C MET A 1 13.98 17.19 6.70
N LYS A 2 13.69 16.65 7.89
CA LYS A 2 13.13 15.29 8.01
C LYS A 2 11.70 15.26 7.50
N LYS A 3 11.41 14.33 6.60
CA LYS A 3 10.07 14.06 6.04
C LYS A 3 9.81 12.57 6.13
N THR A 4 8.54 12.18 6.10
CA THR A 4 8.14 10.77 6.00
C THR A 4 7.51 10.56 4.64
N ILE A 5 7.94 9.53 3.93
CA ILE A 5 7.34 9.09 2.68
C ILE A 5 6.61 7.77 2.91
N SER A 6 5.62 7.49 2.07
CA SER A 6 4.76 6.32 2.22
C SER A 6 4.31 5.79 0.88
N ALA A 7 4.13 4.48 0.80
CA ALA A 7 3.51 3.80 -0.33
C ALA A 7 2.58 2.71 0.20
N PHE A 8 1.60 2.30 -0.61
CA PHE A 8 0.76 1.15 -0.31
C PHE A 8 0.43 0.37 -1.57
N VAL A 9 0.11 -0.91 -1.41
CA VAL A 9 -0.42 -1.76 -2.46
C VAL A 9 -1.53 -2.64 -1.92
N ASN A 10 -2.49 -2.99 -2.78
CA ASN A 10 -3.53 -3.96 -2.46
C ASN A 10 -3.16 -5.30 -3.09
N VAL A 11 -3.14 -6.35 -2.28
CA VAL A 11 -2.97 -7.74 -2.71
C VAL A 11 -4.30 -8.45 -2.51
N ALA A 12 -4.75 -9.23 -3.50
CA ALA A 12 -5.93 -10.07 -3.32
C ALA A 12 -5.72 -11.01 -2.13
N LEU A 13 -6.71 -11.12 -1.24
CA LEU A 13 -6.55 -11.90 -0.02
C LEU A 13 -6.30 -13.39 -0.31
N ASP A 14 -6.85 -13.90 -1.41
CA ASP A 14 -6.66 -15.29 -1.85
C ASP A 14 -5.20 -15.61 -2.22
N ASP A 15 -4.43 -14.59 -2.63
CA ASP A 15 -3.01 -14.70 -2.97
C ASP A 15 -2.08 -14.21 -1.84
N TYR A 16 -2.65 -13.84 -0.69
CA TYR A 16 -1.90 -13.23 0.40
C TYR A 16 -1.36 -14.27 1.38
N ASP A 17 -0.03 -14.37 1.43
CA ASP A 17 0.72 -15.13 2.42
C ASP A 17 1.99 -14.38 2.87
N ASP A 18 2.72 -14.93 3.84
CA ASP A 18 3.95 -14.33 4.37
C ASP A 18 5.03 -14.17 3.28
N SER A 19 5.05 -15.05 2.28
CA SER A 19 6.01 -14.96 1.17
C SER A 19 5.68 -13.77 0.26
N MET A 20 4.40 -13.60 -0.05
CA MET A 20 3.88 -12.48 -0.83
C MET A 20 4.10 -11.16 -0.10
N LEU A 21 3.83 -11.09 1.20
CA LEU A 21 4.10 -9.92 2.04
C LEU A 21 5.58 -9.52 1.94
N ASN A 22 6.49 -10.46 2.19
CA ASN A 22 7.92 -10.18 2.15
C ASN A 22 8.37 -9.67 0.77
N HIS A 23 7.89 -10.31 -0.30
CA HIS A 23 8.21 -9.90 -1.67
C HIS A 23 7.72 -8.49 -1.99
N VAL A 24 6.47 -8.20 -1.65
CA VAL A 24 5.85 -6.88 -1.84
C VAL A 24 6.58 -5.80 -1.06
N VAL A 25 6.93 -6.06 0.20
CA VAL A 25 7.65 -5.09 1.04
C VAL A 25 9.00 -4.74 0.44
N GLU A 26 9.78 -5.73 0.00
CA GLU A 26 11.08 -5.46 -0.62
C GLU A 26 10.95 -4.71 -1.95
N LEU A 27 9.99 -5.08 -2.79
CA LEU A 27 9.71 -4.36 -4.04
C LEU A 27 9.35 -2.89 -3.80
N MET A 28 8.51 -2.63 -2.79
CA MET A 28 8.11 -1.26 -2.44
C MET A 28 9.30 -0.46 -1.88
N LYS A 29 10.17 -1.07 -1.07
CA LYS A 29 11.41 -0.42 -0.60
C LYS A 29 12.34 -0.08 -1.75
N GLU A 30 12.56 -1.01 -2.68
CA GLU A 30 13.37 -0.77 -3.89
C GLU A 30 12.79 0.38 -4.72
N THR A 31 11.48 0.36 -4.96
CA THR A 31 10.79 1.43 -5.70
C THR A 31 10.97 2.80 -5.04
N LEU A 32 10.84 2.88 -3.71
CA LEU A 32 11.04 4.14 -3.00
C LEU A 32 12.50 4.61 -3.02
N ARG A 33 13.48 3.69 -2.94
CA ARG A 33 14.91 4.02 -3.11
C ARG A 33 15.21 4.56 -4.51
N GLU A 34 14.52 4.08 -5.53
CA GLU A 34 14.69 4.57 -6.91
C GLU A 34 13.99 5.93 -7.15
N GLN A 35 12.86 6.17 -6.49
CA GLN A 35 12.06 7.38 -6.68
C GLN A 35 12.58 8.58 -5.88
N TYR A 36 13.23 8.37 -4.74
CA TYR A 36 13.67 9.42 -3.83
C TYR A 36 15.19 9.53 -3.80
N PHE A 37 15.69 10.76 -4.01
CA PHE A 37 17.12 11.07 -3.96
C PHE A 37 17.57 11.48 -2.54
N GLU A 38 16.61 11.68 -1.63
CA GLU A 38 16.85 11.91 -0.22
C GLU A 38 17.53 10.71 0.45
N LYS A 39 18.28 10.99 1.52
CA LYS A 39 18.84 9.95 2.38
C LYS A 39 17.71 9.25 3.13
N ILE A 40 17.52 7.96 2.84
CA ILE A 40 16.57 7.08 3.53
C ILE A 40 17.20 6.56 4.83
N PHE A 41 16.46 6.64 5.94
CA PHE A 41 16.85 6.03 7.21
C PHE A 41 16.35 4.59 7.29
N GLU A 42 17.20 3.64 6.91
CA GLU A 42 16.86 2.21 6.81
C GLU A 42 16.36 1.56 8.13
N ASP A 43 16.62 2.16 9.28
CA ASP A 43 16.11 1.72 10.58
C ASP A 43 14.68 2.23 10.90
N THR A 44 14.12 3.09 10.04
CA THR A 44 12.82 3.73 10.25
C THR A 44 11.68 3.14 9.42
N TRP A 45 11.96 2.09 8.62
CA TRP A 45 10.91 1.40 7.88
C TRP A 45 9.84 0.85 8.82
N ARG A 46 8.58 1.16 8.51
CA ARG A 46 7.41 0.59 9.18
C ARG A 46 6.51 -0.03 8.13
N VAL A 47 6.03 -1.22 8.40
CA VAL A 47 5.07 -1.95 7.56
C VAL A 47 3.75 -2.02 8.31
N GLU A 48 2.65 -1.75 7.63
CA GLU A 48 1.30 -1.92 8.14
C GLU A 48 0.48 -2.79 7.19
N GLU A 49 -0.40 -3.60 7.76
CA GLU A 49 -1.31 -4.48 7.04
C GLU A 49 -2.74 -4.11 7.43
N ASN A 50 -3.61 -3.94 6.43
CA ASN A 50 -5.00 -3.60 6.66
C ASN A 50 -5.91 -4.36 5.70
N ARG A 51 -6.70 -5.29 6.25
CA ARG A 51 -7.69 -6.04 5.49
C ARG A 51 -8.87 -5.14 5.14
N ARG A 52 -9.20 -5.06 3.84
CA ARG A 52 -10.27 -4.21 3.33
C ARG A 52 -11.09 -4.93 2.27
N CYS A 53 -12.31 -4.44 2.05
CA CYS A 53 -13.16 -4.89 0.95
C CYS A 53 -13.26 -3.76 -0.08
N LEU A 54 -12.96 -4.10 -1.34
CA LEU A 54 -13.16 -3.23 -2.48
C LEU A 54 -14.41 -3.66 -3.21
N VAL A 55 -15.14 -2.67 -3.73
CA VAL A 55 -16.29 -2.88 -4.61
C VAL A 55 -16.00 -2.26 -5.95
N LYS A 56 -16.54 -2.86 -7.00
CA LYS A 56 -16.41 -2.32 -8.34
C LYS A 56 -17.39 -1.17 -8.54
N ASP A 57 -16.92 -0.01 -8.96
CA ASP A 57 -17.78 1.12 -9.31
C ASP A 57 -18.44 0.94 -10.70
N LYS A 58 -19.20 1.95 -11.13
CA LYS A 58 -19.89 1.94 -12.43
C LYS A 58 -18.95 1.98 -13.63
N GLU A 59 -17.71 2.43 -13.44
CA GLU A 59 -16.68 2.53 -14.48
C GLU A 59 -15.80 1.27 -14.52
N GLY A 60 -16.00 0.34 -13.58
CA GLY A 60 -15.26 -0.91 -13.50
C GLY A 60 -14.03 -0.86 -12.58
N ALA A 61 -13.79 0.25 -11.88
CA ALA A 61 -12.67 0.41 -10.99
C ALA A 61 -12.97 -0.12 -9.58
N TRP A 62 -11.96 -0.70 -8.93
CA TRP A 62 -12.06 -1.16 -7.54
C TRP A 62 -11.89 0.02 -6.58
N VAL A 63 -12.91 0.31 -5.80
CA VAL A 63 -12.93 1.42 -4.84
C VAL A 63 -13.31 0.94 -3.45
N THR A 64 -12.82 1.62 -2.42
CA THR A 64 -13.28 1.38 -1.05
C THR A 64 -14.73 1.79 -0.92
N GLN A 65 -15.56 0.92 -0.33
CA GLN A 65 -16.94 1.26 0.00
C GLN A 65 -16.93 2.32 1.11
N SER A 66 -17.16 3.59 0.76
CA SER A 66 -17.42 4.62 1.76
C SER A 66 -18.83 4.45 2.32
N SER A 67 -19.01 4.71 3.60
CA SER A 67 -20.31 4.61 4.31
C SER A 67 -21.42 5.47 3.70
N GLU A 68 -21.08 6.44 2.84
CA GLU A 68 -22.01 7.39 2.22
C GLU A 68 -22.43 7.00 0.80
N ARG A 69 -21.83 5.96 0.20
CA ARG A 69 -22.16 5.51 -1.16
C ARG A 69 -22.53 4.04 -1.16
N ILE A 70 -23.83 3.78 -1.27
CA ILE A 70 -24.36 2.45 -1.61
C ILE A 70 -23.99 2.20 -3.08
N ILE A 71 -22.85 1.56 -3.30
CA ILE A 71 -22.47 1.06 -4.62
C ILE A 71 -23.23 -0.26 -4.80
N GLU A 72 -24.23 -0.26 -5.69
CA GLU A 72 -24.95 -1.47 -6.11
C GLU A 72 -24.03 -2.36 -6.97
N SER A 73 -22.97 -2.90 -6.38
CA SER A 73 -22.11 -3.89 -7.02
C SER A 73 -22.24 -5.22 -6.30
N LYS A 74 -22.35 -6.29 -7.09
CA LYS A 74 -22.36 -7.68 -6.58
C LYS A 74 -20.95 -8.26 -6.48
N GLU A 75 -19.95 -7.58 -7.04
CA GLU A 75 -18.56 -8.02 -7.02
C GLU A 75 -17.82 -7.32 -5.87
N ILE A 76 -17.44 -8.13 -4.88
CA ILE A 76 -16.63 -7.73 -3.73
C ILE A 76 -15.28 -8.44 -3.87
N LEU A 77 -14.20 -7.67 -3.74
CA LEU A 77 -12.84 -8.19 -3.66
C LEU A 77 -12.28 -7.92 -2.28
N GLU A 78 -11.96 -8.98 -1.55
CA GLU A 78 -11.20 -8.86 -0.31
C GLU A 78 -9.71 -8.69 -0.63
N VAL A 79 -9.09 -7.68 -0.03
CA VAL A 79 -7.68 -7.38 -0.23
C VAL A 79 -6.98 -7.21 1.11
N MET A 80 -5.69 -7.54 1.13
CA MET A 80 -4.77 -7.00 2.13
C MET A 80 -4.11 -5.75 1.55
N THR A 81 -4.31 -4.61 2.19
CA THR A 81 -3.53 -3.40 1.90
C THR A 81 -2.24 -3.46 2.71
N VAL A 82 -1.10 -3.57 2.03
CA VAL A 82 0.24 -3.48 2.62
C VAL A 82 0.74 -2.06 2.43
N GLY A 83 0.97 -1.35 3.53
CA GLY A 83 1.55 -0.01 3.56
C GLY A 83 2.97 -0.04 4.08
N ILE A 84 3.85 0.80 3.52
CA ILE A 84 5.17 1.08 4.08
C ILE A 84 5.38 2.57 4.27
N THR A 85 6.04 2.94 5.36
CA THR A 85 6.49 4.31 5.62
C THR A 85 7.96 4.33 6.00
N VAL A 86 8.68 5.38 5.63
CA VAL A 86 10.07 5.59 6.03
C VAL A 86 10.40 7.06 6.17
N ASP A 87 11.29 7.38 7.10
CA ASP A 87 11.80 8.73 7.25
C ASP A 87 12.95 8.97 6.26
N VAL A 88 12.96 10.18 5.69
CA VAL A 88 13.98 10.64 4.75
C VAL A 88 14.47 12.04 5.12
N GLU A 89 15.69 12.36 4.67
CA GLU A 89 16.28 13.69 4.82
C GLU A 89 16.95 14.13 3.52
N ASP A 90 16.73 15.38 3.11
CA ASP A 90 17.35 15.95 1.92
C ASP A 90 18.88 15.75 1.97
N ALA A 91 19.46 15.16 0.91
CA ALA A 91 20.90 15.03 0.80
C ALA A 91 21.52 16.43 0.63
N ILE A 92 22.50 16.77 1.48
CA ILE A 92 23.21 18.05 1.49
C ILE A 92 24.13 18.16 0.27
#